data_AF-A0A7C5MZ91-F1
#
_entry.id   AF-A0A7C5MZ91-F1
#
_cell.length_a   1.000
_cell.length_b   1.000
_cell.length_c   1.000
_cell.angle_alpha   90.00
_cell.angle_beta   90.00
_cell.angle_gamma   90.00
#
_symmetry.space_group_name_H-M   'P 1'
#
loop_
_entity.id
_entity.type
_entity.pdbx_description
1 polymer ?
#
loop_
_entity_poly.entity_id
_entity_poly.type
_entity_poly.pdbx_seq_one_letter_code
_entity_poly.pdbx_strand_id
1 'polypeptide(L)'
;LREKDFRAYLAEVDWSIFADKHVNFYCSADAVIPGWAWLLLGIALEPYARTLVYGRAEDLEKEIWRKVLERIDFTTFEGKKIVVKGCGDIEIPQATFVELIRRLRPVANKLMYGEPCSTVPLYRKSKN
;
A
#
# COMPACT_ATOMS: atom_id res chain seq x y z
N LEU A 1 -15.50 11.14 23.66
CA LEU A 1 -16.39 10.77 22.55
C LEU A 1 -17.60 10.04 23.11
N ARG A 2 -18.83 10.46 22.78
CA ARG A 2 -20.07 9.74 23.14
C ARG A 2 -20.63 9.07 21.90
N GLU A 3 -21.09 7.82 22.00
CA GLU A 3 -21.55 7.05 20.85
C GLU A 3 -22.71 7.71 20.11
N LYS A 4 -23.75 8.13 20.84
CA LYS A 4 -24.95 8.76 20.27
C LYS A 4 -24.59 9.98 19.42
N ASP A 5 -23.75 10.86 19.96
CA ASP A 5 -23.33 12.10 19.30
C ASP A 5 -22.48 11.80 18.06
N PHE A 6 -21.61 10.78 18.14
CA PHE A 6 -20.79 10.37 16.99
C PHE A 6 -21.64 9.78 15.86
N ARG A 7 -22.62 8.93 16.18
CA ARG A 7 -23.54 8.38 15.18
C ARG A 7 -24.37 9.46 14.49
N ALA A 8 -24.84 10.44 15.26
CA ALA A 8 -25.56 11.59 14.70
C ALA A 8 -24.66 12.36 13.72
N TYR A 9 -23.42 12.64 14.11
CA TYR A 9 -22.44 13.28 13.22
C TYR A 9 -22.20 12.49 11.94
N LEU A 10 -21.96 11.17 12.02
CA LEU A 10 -21.73 10.34 10.83
C LEU A 10 -22.91 10.33 9.85
N ALA A 11 -24.13 10.50 10.34
CA ALA A 11 -25.34 10.55 9.51
C ALA A 11 -25.52 11.87 8.76
N GLU A 12 -24.88 12.95 9.23
CA GLU A 12 -24.96 14.28 8.61
C GLU A 12 -23.88 14.52 7.55
N VAL A 13 -22.79 13.75 7.60
CA VAL A 13 -21.68 13.89 6.66
C VAL A 13 -22.05 13.28 5.30
N ASP A 14 -21.85 14.06 4.23
CA ASP A 14 -21.89 13.53 2.87
C ASP A 14 -20.58 12.78 2.56
N TRP A 15 -20.64 11.45 2.63
CA TRP A 15 -19.50 10.58 2.36
C TRP A 15 -19.22 10.38 0.86
N SER A 16 -20.13 10.80 -0.03
CA SER A 16 -19.94 10.66 -1.48
C SER A 16 -18.75 11.45 -2.01
N ILE A 17 -18.30 12.48 -1.27
CA ILE A 17 -17.09 13.23 -1.57
C ILE A 17 -15.82 12.34 -1.58
N PHE A 18 -15.87 11.16 -0.98
CA PHE A 18 -14.79 10.17 -0.96
C PHE A 18 -14.90 9.12 -2.07
N ALA A 19 -15.88 9.24 -2.96
CA ALA A 19 -16.06 8.33 -4.09
C ALA A 19 -14.77 8.14 -4.89
N ASP A 20 -14.39 6.88 -5.10
CA ASP A 20 -13.20 6.45 -5.84
C ASP A 20 -11.84 6.90 -5.27
N LYS A 21 -11.82 7.54 -4.09
CA LYS A 21 -10.59 8.01 -3.44
C LYS A 21 -9.96 6.93 -2.58
N HIS A 22 -8.64 7.02 -2.39
CA HIS A 22 -7.93 6.29 -1.36
C HIS A 22 -7.97 7.12 -0.07
N VAL A 23 -8.46 6.54 1.01
CA VAL A 23 -8.73 7.25 2.26
C VAL A 23 -8.02 6.57 3.42
N ASN A 24 -7.37 7.38 4.25
CA ASN A 24 -6.90 6.95 5.56
C ASN A 24 -7.54 7.79 6.67
N PHE A 25 -7.66 7.19 7.84
CA PHE A 25 -8.08 7.90 9.04
C PHE A 25 -7.20 7.50 10.24
N TYR A 26 -6.88 8.49 11.06
CA TYR A 26 -6.09 8.36 12.27
C TYR A 26 -6.48 9.43 13.30
N CYS A 27 -6.14 9.22 14.57
CA CYS A 27 -6.23 10.26 15.58
C CYS A 27 -4.93 11.08 15.60
N SER A 28 -5.01 12.37 15.28
CA SER A 28 -3.86 13.28 15.37
C SER A 28 -3.66 13.88 16.77
N ALA A 29 -4.66 13.76 17.64
CA ALA A 29 -4.62 14.27 19.00
C ALA A 29 -4.13 13.20 19.97
N ASP A 30 -3.60 13.64 21.12
CA ASP A 30 -3.32 12.77 22.25
C ASP A 30 -4.63 12.40 22.98
N ALA A 31 -5.42 11.55 22.33
CA ALA A 31 -6.71 11.11 22.81
C ALA A 31 -6.91 9.61 22.55
N VAL A 32 -7.37 8.91 23.59
CA VAL A 32 -7.77 7.50 23.48
C VAL A 32 -9.15 7.44 22.83
N ILE A 33 -9.20 6.93 21.60
CA ILE A 33 -10.45 6.74 20.86
C ILE A 33 -10.96 5.31 21.07
N PRO A 34 -12.23 5.13 21.46
CA PRO A 34 -12.83 3.80 21.56
C PRO A 34 -12.79 3.07 20.21
N GLY A 35 -12.42 1.79 20.22
CA GLY A 35 -12.26 1.00 18.99
C GLY A 35 -13.49 0.98 18.08
N TRP A 36 -14.70 1.02 18.66
CA TRP A 36 -15.95 1.04 17.89
C TRP A 36 -16.09 2.26 16.98
N ALA A 37 -15.47 3.41 17.31
CA ALA A 37 -15.60 4.63 16.52
C ALA A 37 -14.93 4.47 15.14
N TRP A 38 -13.77 3.82 15.11
CA TRP A 38 -13.06 3.48 13.88
C TRP A 38 -13.85 2.51 13.01
N LEU A 39 -14.55 1.55 13.63
CA LEU A 39 -15.39 0.60 12.90
C LEU A 39 -16.60 1.30 12.25
N LEU A 40 -17.22 2.26 12.94
CA LEU A 40 -18.32 3.04 12.38
C LEU A 40 -17.86 3.94 11.21
N LEU A 41 -16.68 4.57 11.32
CA LEU A 41 -16.08 5.29 10.19
C LEU A 41 -15.84 4.38 9.01
N GLY A 42 -15.33 3.17 9.25
CA GLY A 42 -15.09 2.21 8.19
C GLY A 42 -16.37 1.81 7.46
N ILE A 43 -17.45 1.53 8.19
CA ILE A 43 -18.76 1.22 7.60
C ILE A 43 -19.29 2.40 6.76
N ALA A 44 -19.13 3.64 7.24
CA ALA A 44 -19.63 4.81 6.52
C ALA A 44 -18.86 5.08 5.21
N LEU A 45 -17.55 4.80 5.19
CA LEU A 45 -16.66 5.06 4.05
C LEU A 45 -16.61 3.91 3.03
N GLU A 46 -16.85 2.67 3.45
CA GLU A 46 -16.71 1.47 2.61
C GLU A 46 -17.45 1.53 1.27
N PRO A 47 -18.70 2.04 1.18
CA PRO A 47 -19.43 2.09 -0.09
C PRO A 47 -18.84 3.07 -1.12
N TYR A 48 -17.96 3.99 -0.69
CA TYR A 48 -17.48 5.11 -1.51
C TYR A 48 -15.97 5.02 -1.79
N ALA A 49 -15.18 4.71 -0.76
CA ALA A 49 -13.73 4.74 -0.84
C ALA A 49 -13.17 3.53 -1.61
N ARG A 50 -12.22 3.78 -2.52
CA ARG A 50 -11.52 2.73 -3.28
C ARG A 50 -10.59 1.89 -2.41
N THR A 51 -9.95 2.53 -1.44
CA THR A 51 -9.13 1.88 -0.40
C THR A 51 -9.36 2.62 0.90
N LEU A 52 -9.43 1.86 1.97
CA LEU A 52 -9.62 2.39 3.31
C LEU A 52 -8.52 1.83 4.22
N VAL A 53 -7.81 2.72 4.94
CA VAL A 53 -6.75 2.35 5.87
C VAL A 53 -6.91 3.08 7.19
N TYR A 54 -6.88 2.33 8.30
CA TYR A 54 -6.61 2.92 9.60
C TYR A 54 -5.10 3.10 9.77
N GLY A 55 -4.66 4.35 9.91
CA GLY A 55 -3.23 4.67 9.94
C GLY A 55 -2.92 6.01 9.30
N ARG A 56 -1.64 6.31 9.15
CA ARG A 56 -1.17 7.57 8.57
C ARG A 56 -1.14 7.48 7.04
N ALA A 57 -0.81 8.60 6.39
CA ALA A 57 -0.72 8.67 4.94
C ALA A 57 0.29 7.64 4.38
N GLU A 58 1.40 7.43 5.09
CA GLU A 58 2.43 6.46 4.70
C GLU A 58 1.91 5.02 4.71
N ASP A 59 0.93 4.70 5.56
CA ASP A 59 0.32 3.37 5.62
C ASP A 59 -0.65 3.16 4.44
N LEU A 60 -1.36 4.22 4.04
CA LEU A 60 -2.20 4.22 2.86
C LEU A 60 -1.38 4.01 1.59
N GLU A 61 -0.26 4.72 1.45
CA GLU A 61 0.63 4.56 0.30
C GLU A 61 1.17 3.13 0.19
N LYS A 62 1.64 2.55 1.30
CA LYS A 62 2.09 1.14 1.32
C LYS A 62 0.98 0.19 0.89
N GLU A 63 -0.25 0.41 1.35
CA GLU A 63 -1.41 -0.41 1.00
C GLU A 63 -1.78 -0.29 -0.48
N ILE A 64 -1.76 0.93 -1.04
CA ILE A 64 -1.98 1.17 -2.47
C ILE A 64 -0.94 0.37 -3.29
N TRP A 65 0.34 0.51 -2.95
CA TRP A 65 1.41 -0.20 -3.64
C TRP A 65 1.33 -1.72 -3.47
N ARG A 66 0.94 -2.21 -2.30
CA ARG A 66 0.68 -3.64 -2.07
C ARG A 66 -0.38 -4.17 -3.03
N LYS A 67 -1.53 -3.47 -3.15
CA LYS A 67 -2.60 -3.83 -4.09
C LYS A 67 -2.15 -3.77 -5.56
N VAL A 68 -1.26 -2.84 -5.91
CA VAL A 68 -0.67 -2.78 -7.25
C VAL A 68 0.18 -4.01 -7.51
N LEU A 69 1.07 -4.39 -6.58
CA LEU A 69 1.91 -5.58 -6.71
C LEU A 69 1.09 -6.87 -6.81
N GLU A 70 -0.05 -6.97 -6.12
CA GLU A 70 -0.95 -8.13 -6.18
C GLU A 70 -1.56 -8.37 -7.57
N ARG A 71 -1.62 -7.34 -8.41
CA ARG A 71 -2.12 -7.45 -9.78
C ARG A 71 -1.05 -7.90 -10.78
N ILE A 72 0.21 -7.98 -10.35
CA ILE A 72 1.31 -8.39 -11.21
C ILE A 72 1.39 -9.91 -11.25
N ASP A 73 1.30 -10.49 -12.44
CA ASP A 73 1.63 -11.89 -12.65
C ASP A 73 3.16 -12.06 -12.65
N PHE A 74 3.69 -12.49 -11.51
CA PHE A 74 5.12 -12.70 -11.32
C PHE A 74 5.68 -13.90 -12.10
N THR A 75 4.84 -14.81 -12.58
CA THR A 75 5.29 -15.97 -13.36
C THR A 75 5.89 -15.55 -14.71
N THR A 76 5.44 -14.41 -15.24
CA THR A 76 6.01 -13.81 -16.46
C THR A 76 7.50 -13.45 -16.34
N PHE A 77 8.05 -13.45 -15.12
CA PHE A 77 9.46 -13.18 -14.84
C PHE A 77 10.31 -14.44 -14.63
N GLU A 78 9.72 -15.62 -14.79
CA GLU A 78 10.41 -16.88 -14.56
C GLU A 78 11.67 -17.02 -15.43
N GLY A 79 12.79 -17.38 -14.78
CA GLY A 79 14.08 -17.58 -15.42
C GLY A 79 14.73 -16.30 -15.99
N LYS A 80 14.12 -15.12 -15.82
CA LYS A 80 14.65 -13.87 -16.37
C LYS A 80 15.74 -13.26 -15.51
N LYS A 81 16.55 -12.40 -16.12
CA LYS A 81 17.46 -11.46 -15.44
C LYS A 81 16.74 -10.12 -15.37
N ILE A 82 16.61 -9.57 -14.17
CA ILE A 82 15.75 -8.41 -13.90
C ILE A 82 16.58 -7.33 -13.22
N VAL A 83 16.41 -6.10 -13.70
CA VAL A 83 16.93 -4.89 -13.05
C VAL A 83 15.72 -4.13 -12.52
N VAL A 84 15.68 -3.89 -11.21
CA VAL A 84 14.69 -3.03 -10.56
C VAL A 84 15.22 -1.60 -10.60
N LYS A 85 14.54 -0.73 -11.33
CA LYS A 85 14.87 0.69 -11.39
C LYS A 85 14.36 1.36 -10.10
N GLY A 86 15.26 2.01 -9.36
CA GLY A 86 14.94 2.66 -8.09
C GLY A 86 14.73 4.16 -8.17
N CYS A 87 15.19 4.80 -9.23
CA CYS A 87 15.03 6.22 -9.50
C CYS A 87 13.95 6.43 -10.56
N GLY A 88 12.98 7.27 -10.26
CA GLY A 88 11.90 7.65 -11.15
C GLY A 88 11.22 8.92 -10.64
N ASP A 89 10.33 9.47 -11.44
CA ASP A 89 9.63 10.73 -11.13
C ASP A 89 8.55 10.54 -10.06
N ILE A 90 8.20 9.29 -9.76
CA ILE A 90 7.18 8.90 -8.77
C ILE A 90 7.89 8.39 -7.53
N GLU A 91 7.55 8.97 -6.39
CA GLU A 91 8.02 8.49 -5.09
C GLU A 91 7.34 7.15 -4.75
N ILE A 92 8.15 6.12 -4.53
CA ILE A 92 7.68 4.78 -4.19
C ILE A 92 8.21 4.42 -2.80
N PRO A 93 7.34 4.05 -1.84
CA PRO A 93 7.76 3.62 -0.52
C PRO A 93 8.80 2.50 -0.59
N GLN A 94 9.84 2.58 0.25
CA GLN A 94 10.91 1.59 0.26
C GLN A 94 10.40 0.15 0.52
N ALA A 95 9.33 0.02 1.32
CA ALA A 95 8.67 -1.26 1.59
C ALA A 95 8.16 -1.95 0.31
N THR A 96 7.73 -1.18 -0.70
CA THR A 96 7.28 -1.70 -1.99
C THR A 96 8.41 -2.41 -2.74
N PHE A 97 9.62 -1.85 -2.73
CA PHE A 97 10.79 -2.48 -3.38
C PHE A 97 11.19 -3.77 -2.66
N VAL A 98 11.13 -3.79 -1.33
CA VAL A 98 11.40 -5.00 -0.54
C VAL A 98 10.41 -6.11 -0.88
N GLU A 99 9.11 -5.79 -0.93
CA GLU A 99 8.06 -6.75 -1.30
C GLU A 99 8.21 -7.22 -2.76
N LEU A 100 8.49 -6.31 -3.69
CA LEU A 100 8.76 -6.62 -5.09
C LEU A 100 9.89 -7.65 -5.22
N ILE A 101 11.01 -7.41 -4.56
CA ILE A 101 12.15 -8.34 -4.58
C ILE A 101 11.78 -9.68 -3.93
N ARG A 102 11.00 -9.69 -2.84
CA ARG A 102 10.51 -10.92 -2.20
C ARG A 102 9.68 -11.78 -3.16
N ARG A 103 8.84 -11.16 -3.99
CA ARG A 103 8.02 -11.83 -5.02
C ARG A 103 8.83 -12.29 -6.23
N LEU A 104 9.82 -11.50 -6.65
CA LEU A 104 10.66 -11.82 -7.82
C LEU A 104 11.73 -12.88 -7.53
N ARG A 105 12.27 -12.92 -6.30
CA ARG A 105 13.36 -13.84 -5.91
C ARG A 105 13.09 -15.32 -6.25
N PRO A 106 11.92 -15.92 -5.97
CA PRO A 106 11.70 -17.34 -6.27
C PRO A 106 11.66 -17.66 -7.77
N VAL A 107 11.26 -16.70 -8.62
CA VAL A 107 11.02 -16.92 -10.06
C VAL A 107 12.20 -16.48 -10.93
N ALA A 108 12.92 -15.43 -10.56
CA ALA A 108 13.98 -14.85 -11.38
C ALA A 108 15.31 -15.61 -11.28
N ASN A 109 16.10 -15.59 -12.37
CA ASN A 109 17.46 -16.14 -12.38
C ASN A 109 18.50 -15.15 -11.83
N LYS A 110 18.30 -13.84 -12.01
CA LYS A 110 19.18 -12.80 -11.48
C LYS A 110 18.36 -11.56 -11.16
N LEU A 111 18.58 -10.96 -9.99
CA LEU A 111 18.02 -9.67 -9.61
C LEU A 111 19.14 -8.66 -9.40
N MET A 112 18.91 -7.44 -9.87
CA MET A 112 19.80 -6.30 -9.76
C MET A 112 18.96 -5.05 -9.45
N TYR A 113 19.59 -4.01 -8.92
CA TYR A 113 18.95 -2.72 -8.63
C TYR A 113 19.78 -1.56 -9.15
N GLY A 114 19.13 -0.53 -9.68
CA GLY A 114 19.78 0.67 -10.19
C GLY A 114 19.52 0.91 -11.68
N GLU A 115 20.33 1.77 -12.29
CA GLU A 115 20.23 2.10 -13.72
C GLU A 115 21.01 1.09 -14.57
N PRO A 116 20.66 0.87 -15.86
CA PRO A 116 21.35 -0.07 -16.74
C PRO A 116 22.87 0.10 -16.80
N CYS A 117 23.37 1.33 -16.62
CA CYS A 117 24.80 1.65 -16.61
C CYS A 117 25.48 1.48 -15.24
N SER A 118 24.71 1.31 -14.16
CA SER A 118 25.20 1.28 -12.77
C SER A 118 24.31 0.40 -11.88
N THR A 119 24.23 -0.90 -12.20
CA THR A 119 23.41 -1.85 -11.42
C THR A 119 24.19 -2.51 -10.29
N VAL A 120 23.58 -2.59 -9.11
CA VAL A 120 24.04 -3.40 -7.97
C VAL A 120 23.41 -4.80 -8.07
N PRO A 121 24.20 -5.89 -8.06
CA PRO A 121 23.66 -7.25 -8.02
C PRO A 121 23.02 -7.55 -6.66
N LEU A 122 21.79 -8.07 -6.66
CA LEU A 122 21.05 -8.43 -5.45
C LEU A 122 20.96 -9.94 -5.24
N TYR A 123 20.71 -10.69 -6.32
CA TYR A 123 20.52 -12.13 -6.26
C TYR A 123 20.91 -12.80 -7.57
N ARG A 124 21.40 -14.04 -7.48
CA ARG A 124 21.58 -14.95 -8.61
C ARG A 124 21.17 -16.35 -8.17
N LYS A 125 20.31 -17.01 -8.96
CA LYS A 125 19.95 -18.41 -8.73
C LYS A 125 21.19 -19.28 -8.95
N SER A 126 21.50 -20.12 -7.97
CA SER A 126 22.59 -21.09 -8.11
C SER A 126 22.27 -22.07 -9.24
N LYS A 127 23.27 -22.41 -10.04
CA LYS A 127 23.15 -23.52 -10.99
C LYS A 127 23.40 -24.80 -10.18
N ASN A 128 22.34 -25.58 -9.97
CA ASN A 128 22.51 -27.00 -9.67
C ASN A 128 22.56 -27.77 -10.99
#